data_AF-A0A7C3QEU6-F1
#
_entry.id   AF-A0A7C3QEU6-F1
#
_cell.length_a   1.000
_cell.length_b   1.000
_cell.length_c   1.000
_cell.angle_alpha   90.00
_cell.angle_beta   90.00
_cell.angle_gamma   90.00
#
_symmetry.space_group_name_H-M   'P 1'
#
loop_
_entity.id
_entity.type
_entity.pdbx_description
1 polymer ?
#
loop_
_entity_poly.entity_id
_entity_poly.type
_entity_poly.pdbx_seq_one_letter_code
_entity_poly.pdbx_strand_id
1 'polypeptide(L)'
;MATAQPPSLTRQQAQSLRQLIGRQARYHGTRYEIIEVLEDESMLVLEDCEDHKTIQADQHGEAHRRVPQTLSLHIPFLPDGEPDLEAVGLDLMGLAPGNTHGAPLEDARD
;
A
#
# COMPACT_ATOMS: atom_id res chain seq x y z
N MET A 1 -0.42 29.23 -19.12
CA MET A 1 -1.02 27.90 -18.92
C MET A 1 -0.79 27.54 -17.48
N ALA A 2 -1.81 27.66 -16.62
CA ALA A 2 -1.68 27.32 -15.21
C ALA A 2 -1.56 25.79 -15.12
N THR A 3 -0.36 25.29 -14.87
CA THR A 3 -0.19 23.95 -14.32
C THR A 3 -0.94 23.99 -12.99
N ALA A 4 -2.15 23.43 -12.95
CA ALA A 4 -2.89 23.29 -11.72
C ALA A 4 -2.00 22.46 -10.79
N GLN A 5 -1.37 23.14 -9.83
CA GLN A 5 -0.71 22.47 -8.72
C GLN A 5 -1.79 21.58 -8.11
N PRO A 6 -1.63 20.25 -8.09
CA PRO A 6 -2.61 19.40 -7.46
C PRO A 6 -2.79 19.89 -6.01
N PRO A 7 -4.02 19.86 -5.47
CA PRO A 7 -4.25 20.30 -4.10
C PRO A 7 -3.32 19.51 -3.19
N SER A 8 -2.44 20.21 -2.48
CA SER A 8 -1.58 19.59 -1.47
C SER A 8 -2.47 18.83 -0.49
N LEU A 9 -2.16 17.56 -0.22
CA LEU A 9 -2.93 16.77 0.72
C LEU A 9 -3.05 17.48 2.06
N THR A 10 -4.24 17.46 2.64
CA THR A 10 -4.43 17.89 4.02
C THR A 10 -3.71 16.93 4.96
N ARG A 11 -3.35 17.42 6.15
CA ARG A 11 -2.71 16.60 7.19
C ARG A 11 -3.50 15.33 7.54
N GLN A 12 -4.84 15.40 7.47
CA GLN A 12 -5.71 14.27 7.70
C GLN A 12 -5.57 13.22 6.60
N GLN A 13 -5.63 13.63 5.34
CA GLN A 13 -5.47 12.75 4.17
C GLN A 13 -4.09 12.07 4.15
N ALA A 14 -3.04 12.84 4.42
CA ALA A 14 -1.68 12.33 4.56
C ALA A 14 -1.58 11.25 5.65
N GLN A 15 -2.23 11.47 6.81
CA GLN A 15 -2.30 10.46 7.87
C GLN A 15 -3.10 9.22 7.42
N SER A 16 -4.25 9.39 6.78
CA SER A 16 -5.07 8.26 6.31
C SER A 16 -4.30 7.39 5.30
N LEU A 17 -3.58 7.99 4.33
CA LEU A 17 -2.72 7.23 3.41
C LEU A 17 -1.55 6.56 4.12
N ARG A 18 -0.89 7.23 5.07
CA ARG A 18 0.21 6.64 5.84
C ARG A 18 -0.19 5.43 6.68
N GLN A 19 -1.46 5.35 7.11
CA GLN A 19 -2.00 4.17 7.78
C GLN A 19 -2.16 2.96 6.84
N LEU A 20 -2.07 3.18 5.53
CA LEU A 20 -2.11 2.14 4.51
C LEU A 20 -0.73 1.57 4.19
N ILE A 21 0.36 2.26 4.55
CA ILE A 21 1.73 1.73 4.37
C ILE A 21 1.88 0.43 5.15
N GLY A 22 2.44 -0.58 4.51
CA GLY A 22 2.58 -1.95 5.03
C GLY A 22 1.29 -2.78 4.96
N ARG A 23 0.20 -2.25 4.37
CA ARG A 23 -1.00 -3.03 4.09
C ARG A 23 -0.92 -3.67 2.72
N GLN A 24 -1.43 -4.89 2.64
CA GLN A 24 -1.62 -5.59 1.37
C GLN A 24 -2.95 -5.16 0.74
N ALA A 25 -2.93 -5.00 -0.58
CA ALA A 25 -4.07 -4.60 -1.38
C ALA A 25 -4.13 -5.47 -2.65
N ARG A 26 -5.31 -5.61 -3.21
CA ARG A 26 -5.54 -6.31 -4.47
C ARG A 26 -5.93 -5.28 -5.52
N TYR A 27 -5.21 -5.27 -6.63
CA TYR A 27 -5.46 -4.40 -7.76
C TYR A 27 -5.54 -5.25 -9.02
N HIS A 28 -6.62 -5.15 -9.79
CA HIS A 28 -6.85 -5.93 -11.02
C HIS A 28 -6.67 -7.46 -10.87
N GLY A 29 -6.82 -7.98 -9.66
CA GLY A 29 -6.68 -9.41 -9.38
C GLY A 29 -5.31 -9.83 -8.85
N THR A 30 -4.29 -8.98 -8.97
CA THR A 30 -2.92 -9.17 -8.47
C THR A 30 -2.76 -8.59 -7.08
N ARG A 31 -1.89 -9.21 -6.27
CA ARG A 31 -1.63 -8.78 -4.89
C ARG A 31 -0.48 -7.80 -4.87
N TYR A 32 -0.69 -6.66 -4.25
CA TYR A 32 0.33 -5.66 -4.04
C TYR A 32 0.44 -5.31 -2.55
N GLU A 33 1.58 -4.79 -2.13
CA GLU A 33 1.80 -4.23 -0.82
C GLU A 33 2.12 -2.75 -0.93
N ILE A 34 1.50 -1.92 -0.11
CA ILE A 34 1.72 -0.48 -0.13
C ILE A 34 3.04 -0.20 0.60
N ILE A 35 4.09 0.16 -0.13
CA ILE A 35 5.42 0.38 0.44
C ILE A 35 5.71 1.86 0.70
N GLU A 36 5.07 2.77 -0.03
CA GLU A 36 5.34 4.20 0.05
C GLU A 36 4.10 5.03 -0.32
N VAL A 37 4.04 6.26 0.20
CA VAL A 37 2.98 7.24 -0.05
C VAL A 37 3.65 8.54 -0.52
N LEU A 38 3.24 9.05 -1.67
CA LEU A 38 3.65 10.35 -2.20
C LEU A 38 2.61 11.39 -1.82
N GLU A 39 2.85 12.06 -0.70
CA GLU A 39 1.93 13.04 -0.11
C GLU A 39 1.73 14.29 -1.00
N ASP A 40 2.70 14.61 -1.86
CA ASP A 40 2.63 15.78 -2.75
C ASP A 40 1.68 15.54 -3.93
N GLU A 41 1.59 14.30 -4.40
CA GLU A 41 0.86 13.92 -5.61
C GLU A 41 -0.36 13.05 -5.34
N SER A 42 -0.71 12.80 -4.07
CA SER A 42 -1.83 11.91 -3.71
C SER A 42 -1.67 10.49 -4.27
N MET A 43 -0.43 10.02 -4.39
CA MET A 43 -0.15 8.70 -4.97
C MET A 43 0.26 7.68 -3.92
N LEU A 44 -0.19 6.44 -4.09
CA LEU A 44 0.31 5.28 -3.37
C LEU A 44 1.27 4.52 -4.27
N VAL A 45 2.43 4.16 -3.74
CA VAL A 45 3.37 3.26 -4.39
C VAL A 45 3.13 1.87 -3.83
N LEU A 46 2.71 0.97 -4.71
CA LEU A 46 2.47 -0.42 -4.39
C LEU A 46 3.55 -1.29 -5.02
N GLU A 47 4.04 -2.28 -4.29
CA GLU A 47 4.98 -3.29 -4.78
C GLU A 47 4.25 -4.59 -5.03
N ASP A 48 4.50 -5.22 -6.17
CA ASP A 48 3.95 -6.54 -6.49
C ASP A 48 4.41 -7.58 -5.46
N CYS A 49 3.43 -8.15 -4.76
CA CYS A 49 3.65 -9.19 -3.75
C CYS A 49 3.72 -10.58 -4.40
N GLU A 50 3.32 -10.70 -5.68
CA GLU A 50 3.63 -11.88 -6.47
C GLU A 50 5.13 -11.89 -6.77
N ASP A 51 5.91 -12.40 -5.81
CA ASP A 51 7.26 -12.87 -6.03
C ASP A 51 7.19 -13.85 -7.20
N HIS A 52 7.50 -13.35 -8.41
CA HIS A 52 7.95 -14.20 -9.49
C HIS A 52 9.26 -14.81 -8.99
N LYS A 53 9.11 -15.88 -8.20
CA LYS A 53 10.12 -16.88 -7.83
C LYS A 53 10.55 -17.61 -9.09
N THR A 54 10.96 -16.89 -10.10
CA THR A 54 11.93 -17.41 -11.05
C THR A 54 13.27 -16.99 -10.48
N ILE A 55 13.69 -17.71 -9.43
CA ILE A 55 15.11 -17.85 -9.11
C ILE A 55 15.72 -18.46 -10.37
N GLN A 56 16.07 -17.60 -11.34
CA GLN A 56 16.93 -18.04 -12.41
C GLN A 56 18.30 -18.13 -11.78
N ALA A 57 18.70 -19.36 -11.50
CA ALA A 57 20.08 -19.74 -11.42
C ALA A 57 20.72 -19.54 -12.80
N ASP A 58 20.90 -18.29 -13.25
CA ASP A 58 21.66 -18.00 -14.44
C ASP A 58 23.02 -17.45 -14.01
N GLN A 59 24.01 -18.36 -13.97
CA GLN A 59 25.40 -18.11 -13.60
C GLN A 59 26.17 -17.31 -14.67
N HIS A 60 25.49 -16.58 -15.55
CA HIS A 60 26.11 -15.81 -16.62
C HIS A 60 25.69 -14.34 -16.55
N GLY A 61 26.31 -13.60 -15.63
CA GLY A 61 26.95 -12.31 -15.91
C GLY A 61 26.16 -11.15 -16.53
N GLU A 62 24.84 -11.21 -16.67
CA GLU A 62 24.05 -10.05 -17.09
C GLU A 62 23.27 -9.53 -15.89
N ALA A 63 23.69 -8.37 -15.38
CA ALA A 63 23.02 -7.67 -14.29
C ALA A 63 21.67 -7.10 -14.75
N HIS A 64 20.75 -7.97 -15.17
CA HIS A 64 19.34 -7.65 -15.26
C HIS A 64 18.82 -7.58 -13.84
N ARG A 65 19.08 -6.42 -13.22
CA ARG A 65 18.48 -6.01 -11.95
C ARG A 65 16.97 -6.03 -12.21
N ARG A 66 16.31 -7.15 -11.88
CA ARG A 66 14.86 -7.26 -11.93
C ARG A 66 14.34 -6.35 -10.85
N VAL A 67 14.02 -5.13 -11.25
CA VAL A 67 13.44 -4.12 -10.37
C VAL A 67 12.08 -4.68 -9.93
N PRO A 68 11.79 -4.73 -8.63
CA PRO A 68 10.44 -5.06 -8.17
C PRO A 68 9.44 -4.17 -8.92
N GLN A 69 8.36 -4.76 -9.44
CA GLN A 69 7.36 -4.00 -10.16
C GLN A 69 6.63 -3.12 -9.14
N THR A 70 7.02 -1.84 -9.11
CA THR A 70 6.36 -0.81 -8.31
C THR A 70 5.32 -0.09 -9.18
N LEU A 71 4.13 0.08 -8.63
CA LEU A 71 2.97 0.65 -9.27
C LEU A 71 2.54 1.88 -8.47
N SER A 72 2.56 3.05 -9.11
CA SER A 72 2.06 4.29 -8.51
C SER A 72 0.61 4.53 -8.92
N LEU A 73 -0.31 4.56 -7.95
CA LEU A 73 -1.73 4.81 -8.17
C LEU A 73 -2.14 6.13 -7.51
N HIS A 74 -2.75 7.02 -8.29
CA HIS A 74 -3.34 8.24 -7.76
C HIS A 74 -4.66 7.93 -7.06
N ILE A 75 -4.74 8.22 -5.76
CA ILE A 75 -5.93 7.94 -4.94
C ILE A 75 -6.79 9.21 -4.86
N PRO A 76 -8.00 9.20 -5.45
CA PRO A 76 -8.95 10.28 -5.24
C PRO A 76 -9.43 10.28 -3.78
N PHE A 77 -9.85 11.44 -3.28
CA PHE A 77 -10.40 11.56 -1.93
C PHE A 77 -11.87 11.91 -1.99
N LEU A 78 -12.62 11.34 -1.06
CA LEU A 78 -14.00 11.70 -0.77
C LEU A 78 -14.06 13.14 -0.22
N PRO A 79 -15.22 13.82 -0.33
CA PRO A 79 -15.41 15.15 0.27
C PRO A 79 -15.26 15.16 1.79
N ASP A 80 -15.31 13.98 2.44
CA ASP A 80 -15.07 13.80 3.88
C ASP A 80 -13.56 13.77 4.25
N GLY A 81 -12.67 13.65 3.25
CA GLY A 81 -11.22 13.57 3.44
C GLY A 81 -10.67 12.15 3.50
N GLU A 82 -11.49 11.14 3.33
CA GLU A 82 -11.08 9.73 3.28
C GLU A 82 -10.61 9.32 1.87
N PRO A 83 -9.61 8.41 1.76
CA PRO A 83 -9.13 7.92 0.46
C PRO A 83 -10.15 7.00 -0.19
N ASP A 84 -10.54 7.29 -1.43
CA ASP A 84 -11.49 6.50 -2.21
C ASP A 84 -10.76 5.41 -3.00
N LEU A 85 -10.47 4.31 -2.30
CA LEU A 85 -9.78 3.15 -2.86
C LEU A 85 -10.67 2.38 -3.85
N GLU A 86 -12.00 2.43 -3.65
CA GLU A 86 -12.96 1.77 -4.53
C GLU A 86 -13.01 2.42 -5.92
N ALA A 87 -12.90 3.74 -6.03
CA ALA A 87 -12.86 4.45 -7.30
C ALA A 87 -11.69 4.02 -8.19
N VAL A 88 -10.57 3.59 -7.59
CA VAL A 88 -9.43 3.04 -8.32
C VAL A 88 -9.48 1.52 -8.44
N GLY A 89 -10.43 0.83 -7.78
CA GLY A 89 -10.51 -0.63 -7.76
C GLY A 89 -9.41 -1.28 -6.91
N LEU A 90 -8.93 -0.58 -5.88
CA LEU A 90 -7.98 -1.09 -4.90
C LEU A 90 -8.72 -1.70 -3.71
N ASP A 91 -8.56 -3.01 -3.52
CA ASP A 91 -9.20 -3.76 -2.42
C ASP A 91 -8.19 -4.08 -1.32
N LEU A 92 -8.34 -3.50 -0.12
CA LEU A 92 -7.39 -3.76 0.98
C LEU A 92 -7.55 -5.19 1.54
N MET A 93 -6.58 -6.06 1.25
CA MET A 93 -6.45 -7.39 1.84
C MET A 93 -5.74 -7.29 3.19
N GLY A 94 -6.49 -7.03 4.26
CA GLY A 94 -5.87 -6.94 5.59
C GLY A 94 -6.80 -6.57 6.74
N LEU A 95 -8.12 -6.55 6.50
CA LEU A 95 -9.12 -6.36 7.55
C LEU A 95 -9.29 -7.65 8.37
N ALA A 96 -8.20 -8.24 8.85
CA ALA A 96 -8.29 -9.11 10.01
C ALA A 96 -8.30 -8.18 11.24
N PRO A 97 -9.41 -8.05 11.98
CA PRO A 97 -9.37 -7.52 13.34
C PRO A 97 -8.64 -8.54 14.22
N GLY A 98 -7.32 -8.68 14.02
CA GLY A 98 -6.52 -9.80 14.52
C GLY A 98 -5.33 -9.36 15.37
N ASN A 99 -5.26 -8.09 15.76
CA ASN A 99 -4.27 -7.65 16.75
C ASN A 99 -4.90 -6.72 17.78
N THR A 100 -6.09 -7.08 18.25
CA THR A 100 -6.56 -6.61 19.54
C THR A 100 -5.86 -7.46 20.60
N HIS A 101 -4.86 -6.83 21.22
CA HIS A 101 -4.52 -7.05 22.62
C HIS A 101 -3.93 -8.42 22.97
N GLY A 102 -2.67 -8.41 23.43
CA GLY A 102 -2.21 -9.48 24.31
C GLY A 102 -3.23 -9.65 25.43
N ALA A 103 -3.87 -10.82 25.49
CA ALA A 103 -4.69 -11.18 26.62
C ALA A 103 -3.83 -11.05 27.89
N PRO A 104 -4.30 -10.37 28.94
CA PRO A 104 -3.66 -10.46 30.23
C PRO A 104 -3.71 -11.94 30.66
N LEU A 105 -2.54 -12.47 31.00
CA LEU A 105 -2.39 -13.74 31.70
C LEU A 105 -3.11 -13.60 33.06
N GLU A 106 -4.40 -13.87 33.11
CA GLU A 106 -5.09 -14.22 34.35
C GLU A 106 -4.70 -15.66 34.69
N ASP A 107 -3.50 -15.79 35.28
CA ASP A 107 -3.08 -17.01 35.98
C ASP A 107 -3.99 -17.18 37.19
N ALA A 108 -4.96 -18.08 37.04
CA ALA A 108 -5.74 -18.64 38.11
C ALA A 108 -4.78 -19.27 39.13
N ARG A 109 -4.60 -18.59 40.26
CA ARG A 109 -4.01 -19.18 41.46
C ARG A 109 -5.14 -19.65 42.38
N ASP A 110 -5.35 -20.96 42.34
CA ASP A 110 -5.89 -21.78 43.44
C ASP A 110 -4.92 -21.76 44.64
#